data_AF-A0A1V5VFB2-F1
#
_entry.id   AF-A0A1V5VFB2-F1
#
_cell.length_a   1.000
_cell.length_b   1.000
_cell.length_c   1.000
_cell.angle_alpha   90.00
_cell.angle_beta   90.00
_cell.angle_gamma   90.00
#
_symmetry.space_group_name_H-M   'P 1'
#
loop_
_entity.id
_entity.type
_entity.pdbx_description
1 polymer ?
#
loop_
_entity_poly.entity_id
_entity_poly.type
_entity_poly.pdbx_seq_one_letter_code
_entity_poly.pdbx_strand_id
1 'polypeptide(L)'
;MLRGEMICRLGTEKLDAAPPVGPEYTRAERAFRVWMLISAWMYALAGLFFLVLGSGIAPAVNALSAKVFPALPLYPLPAEGPEGKFWLALSLSLMAMITWICRAAYLDLRRNAFLVPVLLLSKFCSSAFYLAFFIGNGQLAHFVGFMTDGPLFLFTAAMWFFAAPGPRLISRDEEDTLAAIGDALFPPGGAFELGFSDFREECLADARKMFAAQDPVSRLGCRVMIRALDLSPMYILFRPVTLRRLPRERRIVTLQKVESHWLPEVRLLLFAVKILAALPFFNRESAARAVGFIREEGCE
;
A
#
# COMPACT_ATOMS: atom_id res chain seq x y z
N MET A 1 32.50 17.00 -45.74
CA MET A 1 31.16 16.57 -46.17
C MET A 1 30.95 15.11 -45.78
N LEU A 2 29.82 14.80 -45.14
CA LEU A 2 29.24 13.45 -44.93
C LEU A 2 29.80 12.55 -43.80
N ARG A 3 29.95 13.07 -42.56
CA ARG A 3 30.07 12.18 -41.38
C ARG A 3 29.61 12.80 -40.04
N GLY A 4 28.64 13.71 -40.07
CA GLY A 4 28.17 14.43 -38.87
C GLY A 4 26.69 14.29 -38.53
N GLU A 5 25.83 13.87 -39.47
CA GLU A 5 24.38 14.01 -39.31
C GLU A 5 23.65 12.72 -38.88
N MET A 6 24.36 11.60 -38.74
CA MET A 6 23.72 10.29 -38.54
C MET A 6 23.57 9.84 -37.08
N ILE A 7 24.05 10.64 -36.11
CA ILE A 7 23.93 10.32 -34.67
C ILE A 7 22.79 11.13 -34.01
N CYS A 8 22.30 12.19 -34.66
CA CYS A 8 21.30 13.10 -34.07
C CYS A 8 19.84 12.63 -34.21
N ARG A 9 19.56 11.48 -34.83
CA ARG A 9 18.19 10.98 -35.08
C ARG A 9 17.75 9.78 -34.23
N LEU A 10 18.56 9.31 -33.28
CA LEU A 10 18.23 8.14 -32.46
C LEU A 10 17.85 8.45 -31.00
N GLY A 11 17.79 9.73 -30.61
CA GLY A 11 17.66 10.13 -29.19
C GLY A 11 16.37 10.84 -28.78
N THR A 12 15.53 11.31 -29.70
CA THR A 12 14.47 12.29 -29.37
C THR A 12 13.04 11.81 -29.55
N GLU A 13 12.80 10.56 -29.95
CA GLU A 13 11.44 10.06 -30.25
C GLU A 13 10.80 9.22 -29.12
N LYS A 14 11.27 9.38 -27.87
CA LYS A 14 10.69 8.67 -26.71
C LYS A 14 10.36 9.51 -25.48
N LEU A 15 10.58 10.83 -25.51
CA LEU A 15 10.29 11.70 -24.36
C LEU A 15 8.95 12.46 -24.42
N ASP A 16 8.21 12.43 -25.53
CA ASP A 16 6.95 13.18 -25.69
C ASP A 16 5.72 12.29 -25.97
N ALA A 17 5.77 11.01 -25.59
CA ALA A 17 4.56 10.20 -25.57
C ALA A 17 3.72 10.59 -24.35
N ALA A 18 2.83 11.57 -24.51
CA ALA A 18 1.67 11.73 -23.65
C ALA A 18 1.05 10.33 -23.41
N PRO A 19 0.74 9.94 -22.16
CA PRO A 19 0.33 8.58 -21.87
C PRO A 19 -0.90 8.24 -22.72
N PRO A 20 -0.90 7.09 -23.40
CA PRO A 20 -1.97 6.71 -24.31
C PRO A 20 -3.32 6.73 -23.59
N VAL A 21 -4.29 7.39 -24.23
CA VAL A 21 -5.67 7.51 -23.76
C VAL A 21 -6.40 6.19 -24.05
N GLY A 22 -6.13 5.21 -23.20
CA GLY A 22 -6.82 3.93 -23.01
C GLY A 22 -6.50 3.42 -21.59
N PRO A 23 -7.16 2.38 -21.04
CA PRO A 23 -6.79 1.88 -19.72
C PRO A 23 -5.51 1.04 -19.84
N GLU A 24 -4.40 1.66 -20.23
CA GLU A 24 -3.11 0.99 -20.25
C GLU A 24 -2.68 0.74 -18.81
N TYR A 25 -2.78 -0.54 -18.43
CA TYR A 25 -2.32 -1.03 -17.14
C TYR A 25 -0.79 -1.15 -17.14
N THR A 26 -0.17 -0.66 -16.08
CA THR A 26 1.27 -0.87 -15.82
C THR A 26 1.58 -2.37 -15.76
N ARG A 27 2.86 -2.76 -15.88
CA ARG A 27 3.27 -4.16 -15.74
C ARG A 27 2.85 -4.76 -14.38
N ALA A 28 2.96 -3.96 -13.30
CA ALA A 28 2.55 -4.36 -11.97
C ALA A 28 1.01 -4.53 -11.87
N GLU A 29 0.23 -3.60 -12.43
CA GLU A 29 -1.23 -3.72 -12.50
C GLU A 29 -1.64 -4.98 -13.29
N ARG A 30 -0.99 -5.27 -14.42
CA ARG A 30 -1.25 -6.49 -15.21
C ARG A 30 -0.94 -7.76 -14.42
N ALA A 31 0.23 -7.83 -13.80
CA ALA A 31 0.61 -8.97 -12.97
C ALA A 31 -0.39 -9.17 -11.81
N PHE A 32 -0.76 -8.10 -11.13
CA PHE A 32 -1.75 -8.14 -10.04
C PHE A 32 -3.13 -8.58 -10.53
N ARG A 33 -3.58 -8.11 -11.70
CA ARG A 33 -4.85 -8.57 -12.30
C ARG A 33 -4.84 -10.06 -12.58
N VAL A 34 -3.77 -10.58 -13.19
CA VAL A 34 -3.62 -12.03 -13.43
C VAL A 34 -3.64 -12.79 -12.11
N TRP A 35 -2.94 -12.29 -11.08
CA TRP A 35 -3.00 -12.86 -9.74
C TRP A 35 -4.40 -12.86 -9.13
N MET A 36 -5.18 -11.79 -9.32
CA MET A 36 -6.58 -11.73 -8.89
C MET A 36 -7.46 -12.75 -9.61
N LEU A 37 -7.22 -13.00 -10.89
CA LEU A 37 -7.93 -14.06 -11.63
C LEU A 37 -7.59 -15.45 -11.10
N ILE A 38 -6.30 -15.73 -10.88
CA ILE A 38 -5.82 -16.99 -10.28
C ILE A 38 -6.44 -17.16 -8.90
N SER A 39 -6.41 -16.11 -8.08
CA SER A 39 -6.99 -16.10 -6.74
C SER A 39 -8.50 -16.34 -6.76
N ALA A 40 -9.23 -15.75 -7.71
CA ALA A 40 -10.67 -15.97 -7.86
C ALA A 40 -10.98 -17.46 -8.12
N TRP A 41 -10.25 -18.09 -9.05
CA TRP A 41 -10.41 -19.52 -9.31
C TRP A 41 -10.01 -20.38 -8.12
N MET A 42 -8.89 -20.05 -7.46
CA MET A 42 -8.42 -20.76 -6.28
C MET A 42 -9.46 -20.73 -5.16
N TYR A 43 -10.04 -19.57 -4.84
CA TYR A 43 -11.07 -19.46 -3.80
C TYR A 43 -12.40 -20.09 -4.20
N ALA A 44 -12.80 -19.99 -5.47
CA ALA A 44 -14.01 -20.66 -5.97
C ALA A 44 -13.89 -22.18 -5.85
N LEU A 45 -12.78 -22.74 -6.32
CA LEU A 45 -12.49 -24.17 -6.26
C LEU A 45 -12.30 -24.64 -4.82
N ALA A 46 -11.62 -23.87 -3.98
CA ALA A 46 -11.49 -24.16 -2.55
C ALA A 46 -12.86 -24.18 -1.87
N GLY A 47 -13.75 -23.24 -2.17
CA GLY A 47 -15.13 -23.24 -1.67
C GLY A 47 -15.90 -24.50 -2.09
N LEU A 48 -15.83 -24.88 -3.37
CA LEU A 48 -16.46 -26.11 -3.86
C LEU A 48 -15.86 -27.37 -3.22
N PHE A 49 -14.54 -27.42 -3.06
CA PHE A 49 -13.86 -28.51 -2.39
C PHE A 49 -14.29 -28.61 -0.93
N PHE A 50 -14.37 -27.48 -0.21
CA PHE A 50 -14.77 -27.43 1.19
C PHE A 50 -16.25 -27.84 1.38
N LEU A 51 -17.11 -27.54 0.40
CA LEU A 51 -18.51 -27.98 0.40
C LEU A 51 -18.64 -29.51 0.36
N VAL A 52 -17.79 -30.20 -0.41
CA VAL A 52 -17.88 -31.66 -0.61
C VAL A 52 -17.00 -32.45 0.37
N LEU A 53 -15.79 -31.95 0.62
CA LEU A 53 -14.71 -32.66 1.32
C LEU A 53 -14.31 -31.98 2.65
N GLY A 54 -14.97 -30.89 3.05
CA GLY A 54 -14.61 -30.11 4.24
C GLY A 54 -14.62 -30.93 5.53
N SER A 55 -15.55 -31.88 5.67
CA SER A 55 -15.63 -32.77 6.85
C SER A 55 -14.41 -33.68 7.00
N GLY A 56 -13.71 -33.98 5.92
CA GLY A 56 -12.52 -34.85 5.92
C GLY A 56 -11.21 -34.13 6.31
N ILE A 57 -11.19 -32.80 6.31
CA ILE A 57 -9.96 -32.01 6.52
C ILE A 57 -9.47 -32.15 7.97
N ALA A 58 -10.35 -31.92 8.96
CA ALA A 58 -9.97 -32.00 10.38
C ALA A 58 -9.47 -33.41 10.79
N PRO A 59 -10.14 -34.52 10.41
CA PRO A 59 -9.61 -35.87 10.62
C PRO A 59 -8.23 -36.10 9.99
N ALA A 60 -8.02 -35.66 8.75
CA ALA A 60 -6.74 -35.83 8.06
C ALA A 60 -5.61 -35.06 8.76
N VAL A 61 -5.87 -33.83 9.20
CA VAL A 61 -4.89 -33.03 9.94
C VAL A 61 -4.60 -33.64 11.31
N ASN A 62 -5.60 -34.18 12.00
CA ASN A 62 -5.41 -34.88 13.27
C ASN A 62 -4.56 -36.15 13.10
N ALA A 63 -4.81 -36.93 12.03
CA ALA A 63 -3.99 -38.11 11.72
C ALA A 63 -2.53 -37.74 11.44
N LEU A 64 -2.30 -36.64 10.72
CA LEU A 64 -0.96 -36.10 10.50
C LEU A 64 -0.32 -35.61 11.81
N SER A 65 -1.08 -34.90 12.64
CA SER A 65 -0.62 -34.39 13.94
C SER A 65 -0.19 -35.53 14.85
N ALA A 66 -1.00 -36.59 14.96
CA ALA A 66 -0.68 -37.76 15.77
C ALA A 66 0.61 -38.46 15.31
N LYS A 67 0.93 -38.42 14.01
CA LYS A 67 2.12 -39.05 13.45
C LYS A 67 3.39 -38.19 13.56
N VAL A 68 3.28 -36.88 13.32
CA VAL A 68 4.44 -35.98 13.20
C VAL A 68 4.70 -35.20 14.49
N PHE A 69 3.64 -34.82 15.21
CA PHE A 69 3.70 -34.00 16.42
C PHE A 69 2.83 -34.61 17.54
N PRO A 70 3.23 -35.78 18.09
CA PRO A 70 2.41 -36.51 19.07
C PRO A 70 2.18 -35.75 20.38
N ALA A 71 2.97 -34.73 20.66
CA ALA A 71 2.83 -33.88 21.84
C ALA A 71 1.76 -32.77 21.70
N LEU A 72 1.26 -32.52 20.49
CA LEU A 72 0.25 -31.48 20.27
C LEU A 72 -1.17 -32.02 20.50
N PRO A 73 -2.06 -31.24 21.13
CA PRO A 73 -3.45 -31.63 21.29
C PRO A 73 -4.15 -31.74 19.94
N LEU A 74 -5.03 -32.73 19.81
CA LEU A 74 -5.83 -32.92 18.61
C LEU A 74 -6.92 -31.85 18.51
N TYR A 75 -7.25 -31.47 17.29
CA TYR A 75 -8.36 -30.57 17.02
C TYR A 75 -9.69 -31.30 17.29
N PRO A 76 -10.64 -30.74 18.06
CA PRO A 76 -11.92 -31.38 18.28
C PRO A 76 -12.63 -31.54 16.93
N LEU A 77 -13.02 -32.77 16.60
CA LEU A 77 -13.75 -33.00 15.36
C LEU A 77 -15.10 -32.28 15.46
N PRO A 78 -15.52 -31.56 14.41
CA PRO A 78 -16.85 -30.97 14.40
C PRO A 78 -17.84 -32.11 14.59
N ALA A 79 -18.64 -32.04 15.67
CA ALA A 79 -19.73 -32.99 15.85
C ALA A 79 -20.59 -32.94 14.60
N GLU A 80 -21.10 -34.08 14.12
CA GLU A 80 -22.04 -34.13 12.97
C GLU A 80 -23.36 -33.35 13.21
N GLY A 81 -23.45 -32.65 14.33
CA GLY A 81 -24.51 -31.75 14.69
C GLY A 81 -24.58 -30.45 13.86
N PRO A 82 -25.58 -29.60 14.15
CA PRO A 82 -25.91 -28.40 13.39
C PRO A 82 -24.79 -27.36 13.35
N GLU A 83 -23.86 -27.38 14.31
CA GLU A 83 -22.74 -26.45 14.40
C GLU A 83 -21.76 -26.56 13.21
N GLY A 84 -21.42 -27.77 12.77
CA GLY A 84 -20.53 -27.96 11.62
C GLY A 84 -21.11 -27.38 10.32
N LYS A 85 -22.42 -27.57 10.10
CA LYS A 85 -23.14 -27.01 8.94
C LYS A 85 -23.24 -25.49 9.01
N PHE A 86 -23.39 -24.92 10.20
CA PHE A 86 -23.38 -23.48 10.42
C PHE A 86 -22.04 -22.84 10.01
N TRP A 87 -20.91 -23.38 10.51
CA TRP A 87 -19.58 -22.88 10.17
C TRP A 87 -19.22 -23.11 8.69
N LEU A 88 -19.70 -24.21 8.09
CA LEU A 88 -19.57 -24.47 6.66
C LEU A 88 -20.26 -23.38 5.84
N ALA A 89 -21.52 -23.05 6.16
CA ALA A 89 -22.26 -21.99 5.46
C ALA A 89 -21.55 -20.62 5.58
N LEU A 90 -21.05 -20.28 6.76
CA LEU A 90 -20.26 -19.07 6.97
C LEU A 90 -19.00 -19.05 6.10
N SER A 91 -18.24 -20.14 6.10
CA SER A 91 -17.00 -20.29 5.31
C SER A 91 -17.26 -20.16 3.82
N LEU A 92 -18.31 -20.80 3.31
CA LEU A 92 -18.71 -20.70 1.90
C LEU A 92 -19.12 -19.29 1.50
N SER A 93 -19.87 -18.60 2.37
CA SER A 93 -20.26 -17.21 2.11
C SER A 93 -19.05 -16.29 2.01
N LEU A 94 -18.05 -16.48 2.88
CA LEU A 94 -16.79 -15.73 2.84
C LEU A 94 -15.98 -16.06 1.58
N MET A 95 -15.86 -17.33 1.21
CA MET A 95 -15.19 -17.76 -0.02
C MET A 95 -15.85 -17.18 -1.27
N ALA A 96 -17.19 -17.11 -1.31
CA ALA A 96 -17.92 -16.49 -2.40
C ALA A 96 -17.64 -14.97 -2.48
N MET A 97 -17.65 -14.27 -1.34
CA MET A 97 -17.35 -12.84 -1.26
C MET A 97 -15.93 -12.52 -1.75
N ILE A 98 -14.91 -13.23 -1.26
CA ILE A 98 -13.52 -12.99 -1.70
C ILE A 98 -13.32 -13.34 -3.17
N THR A 99 -13.97 -14.40 -3.67
CA THR A 99 -13.98 -14.77 -5.09
C THR A 99 -14.55 -13.63 -5.92
N TRP A 100 -15.67 -13.05 -5.50
CA TRP A 100 -16.29 -11.92 -6.17
C TRP A 100 -15.38 -10.69 -6.17
N ILE A 101 -14.76 -10.34 -5.03
CA ILE A 101 -13.81 -9.22 -4.95
C ILE A 101 -12.64 -9.43 -5.91
N CYS A 102 -12.02 -10.62 -5.93
CA CYS A 102 -10.94 -10.95 -6.83
C CYS A 102 -11.37 -10.83 -8.31
N ARG A 103 -12.55 -11.34 -8.66
CA ARG A 103 -13.11 -11.20 -10.01
C ARG A 103 -13.37 -9.74 -10.39
N ALA A 104 -13.93 -8.93 -9.49
CA ALA A 104 -14.18 -7.51 -9.70
C ALA A 104 -12.87 -6.73 -9.92
N ALA A 105 -11.84 -7.00 -9.11
CA ALA A 105 -10.52 -6.41 -9.26
C ALA A 105 -9.81 -6.85 -10.56
N TYR A 106 -10.05 -8.07 -11.04
CA TYR A 106 -9.54 -8.52 -12.34
C TYR A 106 -10.19 -7.78 -13.51
N LEU A 107 -11.53 -7.63 -13.49
CA LEU A 107 -12.29 -6.99 -14.57
C LEU A 107 -11.94 -5.51 -14.70
N ASP A 108 -11.91 -4.79 -13.58
CA ASP A 108 -11.49 -3.39 -13.55
C ASP A 108 -10.78 -3.05 -12.22
N LEU A 109 -9.45 -3.15 -12.26
CA LEU A 109 -8.61 -2.92 -11.08
C LEU A 109 -8.71 -1.50 -10.56
N ARG A 110 -8.79 -0.49 -11.43
CA ARG A 110 -8.74 0.92 -11.03
C ARG A 110 -10.05 1.34 -10.39
N ARG A 111 -11.17 0.91 -10.96
CA ARG A 111 -12.49 1.17 -10.38
C ARG A 111 -12.71 0.43 -9.06
N ASN A 112 -12.24 -0.81 -8.98
CA ASN A 112 -12.46 -1.69 -7.81
C ASN A 112 -11.27 -1.73 -6.84
N ALA A 113 -10.31 -0.81 -6.99
CA ALA A 113 -9.12 -0.69 -6.15
C ALA A 113 -9.43 -0.65 -4.64
N PHE A 114 -10.56 -0.01 -4.28
CA PHE A 114 -10.99 0.11 -2.89
C PHE A 114 -11.39 -1.23 -2.24
N LEU A 115 -11.72 -2.27 -3.03
CA LEU A 115 -12.08 -3.60 -2.53
C LEU A 115 -10.85 -4.42 -2.13
N VAL A 116 -9.68 -4.14 -2.72
CA VAL A 116 -8.45 -4.92 -2.46
C VAL A 116 -7.98 -4.77 -1.01
N PRO A 117 -7.94 -3.57 -0.38
CA PRO A 117 -7.69 -3.45 1.05
C PRO A 117 -8.67 -4.25 1.92
N VAL A 118 -9.94 -4.38 1.52
CA VAL A 118 -10.94 -5.18 2.25
C VAL A 118 -10.60 -6.67 2.18
N LEU A 119 -10.20 -7.17 1.01
CA LEU A 119 -9.69 -8.54 0.84
C LEU A 119 -8.46 -8.79 1.72
N LEU A 120 -7.49 -7.86 1.70
CA LEU A 120 -6.28 -7.96 2.51
C LEU A 120 -6.57 -7.95 4.00
N LEU A 121 -7.47 -7.08 4.46
CA LEU A 121 -7.91 -7.03 5.85
C LEU A 121 -8.55 -8.35 6.28
N SER A 122 -9.44 -8.91 5.45
CA SER A 122 -10.07 -10.20 5.72
C SER A 122 -9.03 -11.32 5.89
N LYS A 123 -8.06 -11.40 4.97
CA LYS A 123 -6.98 -12.41 5.04
C LYS A 123 -5.98 -12.19 6.17
N PHE A 124 -5.72 -10.93 6.52
CA PHE A 124 -4.93 -10.60 7.69
C PHE A 124 -5.63 -11.07 8.97
N CYS A 125 -6.92 -10.77 9.14
CA CYS A 125 -7.70 -11.20 10.29
C CYS A 125 -7.72 -12.73 10.42
N SER A 126 -8.02 -13.46 9.35
CA SER A 126 -8.03 -14.94 9.41
C SER A 126 -6.66 -15.49 9.81
N SER A 127 -5.58 -15.03 9.18
CA SER A 127 -4.21 -15.45 9.49
C SER A 127 -3.82 -15.14 10.94
N ALA A 128 -4.15 -13.95 11.43
CA ALA A 128 -3.85 -13.51 12.79
C ALA A 128 -4.60 -14.34 13.83
N PHE A 129 -5.89 -14.62 13.62
CA PHE A 129 -6.68 -15.46 14.52
C PHE A 129 -6.22 -16.91 14.50
N TYR A 130 -5.88 -17.48 13.34
CA TYR A 130 -5.29 -18.81 13.24
C TYR A 130 -3.98 -18.90 14.04
N LEU A 131 -3.10 -17.91 13.90
CA LEU A 131 -1.86 -17.88 14.67
C LEU A 131 -2.11 -17.75 16.17
N ALA A 132 -3.02 -16.86 16.58
CA ALA A 132 -3.38 -16.66 17.98
C ALA A 132 -3.96 -17.93 18.61
N PHE A 133 -4.84 -18.64 17.90
CA PHE A 133 -5.41 -19.91 18.37
C PHE A 133 -4.39 -21.04 18.39
N PHE A 134 -3.41 -21.05 17.48
CA PHE A 134 -2.30 -21.99 17.56
C PHE A 134 -1.44 -21.74 18.81
N ILE A 135 -1.10 -20.48 19.09
CA ILE A 135 -0.32 -20.12 20.29
C ILE A 135 -1.09 -20.48 21.58
N GLY A 136 -2.41 -20.24 21.61
CA GLY A 136 -3.24 -20.50 22.78
C GLY A 136 -3.56 -21.98 23.00
N ASN A 137 -3.93 -22.71 21.94
CA ASN A 137 -4.45 -24.08 22.04
C ASN A 137 -3.46 -25.15 21.58
N GLY A 138 -2.36 -24.79 20.92
CA GLY A 138 -1.34 -25.75 20.43
C GLY A 138 -1.80 -26.68 19.31
N GLN A 139 -2.99 -26.49 18.74
CA GLN A 139 -3.57 -27.43 17.78
C GLN A 139 -3.03 -27.21 16.37
N LEU A 140 -2.48 -28.27 15.76
CA LEU A 140 -1.86 -28.20 14.43
C LEU A 140 -2.79 -27.66 13.34
N ALA A 141 -4.09 -27.91 13.42
CA ALA A 141 -5.09 -27.39 12.47
C ALA A 141 -5.06 -25.86 12.34
N HIS A 142 -4.85 -25.14 13.46
CA HIS A 142 -4.74 -23.69 13.44
C HIS A 142 -3.44 -23.22 12.78
N PHE A 143 -2.34 -23.94 12.99
CA PHE A 143 -1.07 -23.65 12.31
C PHE A 143 -1.15 -23.88 10.81
N VAL A 144 -1.81 -24.96 10.38
CA VAL A 144 -2.07 -25.22 8.95
C VAL A 144 -2.87 -24.07 8.33
N GLY A 145 -3.93 -23.61 9.01
CA GLY A 145 -4.71 -22.45 8.56
C GLY A 145 -3.86 -21.17 8.41
N PHE A 146 -2.98 -20.90 9.37
CA PHE A 146 -2.02 -19.78 9.28
C PHE A 146 -1.04 -19.95 8.11
N MET A 147 -0.50 -21.15 7.91
CA MET A 147 0.43 -21.45 6.81
C MET A 147 -0.22 -21.40 5.44
N THR A 148 -1.53 -21.61 5.32
CA THR A 148 -2.24 -21.45 4.05
C THR A 148 -2.62 -19.99 3.80
N ASP A 149 -3.22 -19.31 4.77
CA ASP A 149 -3.75 -17.95 4.56
C ASP A 149 -2.67 -16.86 4.67
N GLY A 150 -1.68 -17.04 5.55
CA GLY A 150 -0.62 -16.05 5.82
C GLY A 150 0.25 -15.74 4.61
N PRO A 151 0.84 -16.74 3.93
CA PRO A 151 1.61 -16.52 2.70
C PRO A 151 0.77 -15.91 1.58
N LEU A 152 -0.49 -16.35 1.42
CA LEU A 152 -1.41 -15.77 0.44
C LEU A 152 -1.69 -14.29 0.72
N PHE A 153 -1.89 -13.93 1.99
CA PHE A 153 -2.01 -12.55 2.42
C PHE A 153 -0.75 -11.75 2.06
N LEU A 154 0.43 -12.21 2.48
CA LEU A 154 1.69 -11.49 2.26
C LEU A 154 1.97 -11.28 0.78
N PHE A 155 1.79 -12.33 -0.03
CA PHE A 155 2.02 -12.27 -1.46
C PHE A 155 1.02 -11.33 -2.15
N THR A 156 -0.26 -11.43 -1.82
CA THR A 156 -1.29 -10.54 -2.36
C THR A 156 -1.06 -9.09 -1.94
N ALA A 157 -0.65 -8.85 -0.69
CA ALA A 157 -0.33 -7.53 -0.17
C ALA A 157 0.88 -6.93 -0.89
N ALA A 158 1.94 -7.72 -1.11
CA ALA A 158 3.12 -7.29 -1.85
C ALA A 158 2.77 -6.93 -3.30
N MET A 159 2.02 -7.77 -4.01
CA MET A 159 1.63 -7.46 -5.38
C MET A 159 0.67 -6.26 -5.46
N TRP A 160 -0.29 -6.15 -4.53
CA TRP A 160 -1.19 -4.99 -4.45
C TRP A 160 -0.38 -3.72 -4.20
N PHE A 161 0.62 -3.77 -3.33
CA PHE A 161 1.48 -2.64 -3.03
C PHE A 161 2.15 -2.07 -4.30
N PHE A 162 2.66 -2.95 -5.16
CA PHE A 162 3.27 -2.54 -6.44
C PHE A 162 2.24 -2.07 -7.47
N ALA A 163 0.99 -2.55 -7.41
CA ALA A 163 -0.08 -2.22 -8.37
C ALA A 163 -0.94 -0.99 -7.99
N ALA A 164 -1.12 -0.72 -6.69
CA ALA A 164 -1.94 0.36 -6.14
C ALA A 164 -1.67 1.79 -6.65
N PRO A 165 -0.44 2.19 -7.06
CA PRO A 165 -0.22 3.52 -7.61
C PRO A 165 -0.92 3.81 -8.94
N GLY A 166 -1.27 2.75 -9.70
CA GLY A 166 -1.64 2.88 -11.11
C GLY A 166 -0.67 3.78 -11.89
N PRO A 167 -1.16 4.62 -12.81
CA PRO A 167 -0.32 5.53 -13.58
C PRO A 167 0.07 6.80 -12.78
N ARG A 168 -0.58 7.06 -11.65
CA ARG A 168 -0.32 8.27 -10.84
C ARG A 168 0.93 8.16 -9.98
N LEU A 169 1.44 6.94 -9.75
CA LEU A 169 2.64 6.60 -8.95
C LEU A 169 2.58 6.99 -7.45
N ILE A 170 1.77 7.98 -7.11
CA ILE A 170 1.37 8.40 -5.77
C ILE A 170 -0.16 8.30 -5.63
N SER A 171 -0.64 7.89 -4.45
CA SER A 171 -2.08 7.84 -4.15
C SER A 171 -2.60 9.23 -3.74
N ARG A 172 -3.90 9.49 -3.92
CA ARG A 172 -4.51 10.78 -3.52
C ARG A 172 -4.28 11.12 -2.06
N ASP A 173 -4.41 10.12 -1.18
CA ASP A 173 -4.12 10.27 0.24
C ASP A 173 -2.68 10.71 0.52
N GLU A 174 -1.70 10.19 -0.24
CA GLU A 174 -0.29 10.55 -0.09
C GLU A 174 -0.04 11.97 -0.62
N GLU A 175 -0.70 12.37 -1.71
CA GLU A 175 -0.70 13.76 -2.18
C GLU A 175 -1.28 14.72 -1.14
N ASP A 176 -2.39 14.34 -0.51
CA ASP A 176 -3.02 15.14 0.55
C ASP A 176 -2.12 15.23 1.80
N THR A 177 -1.43 14.15 2.17
CA THR A 177 -0.45 14.18 3.25
C THR A 177 0.76 15.06 2.90
N LEU A 178 1.31 14.95 1.68
CA LEU A 178 2.42 15.82 1.24
C LEU A 178 2.00 17.29 1.19
N ALA A 179 0.82 17.59 0.68
CA ALA A 179 0.26 18.95 0.68
C ALA A 179 0.08 19.46 2.12
N ALA A 180 -0.40 18.60 3.02
CA ALA A 180 -0.57 18.97 4.43
C ALA A 180 0.75 19.28 5.14
N ILE A 181 1.82 18.60 4.74
CA ILE A 181 3.18 18.86 5.23
C ILE A 181 3.71 20.15 4.60
N GLY A 182 3.54 20.34 3.29
CA GLY A 182 3.90 21.57 2.58
C GLY A 182 3.27 22.81 3.22
N ASP A 183 1.96 22.77 3.49
CA ASP A 183 1.25 23.84 4.22
C ASP A 183 1.84 24.12 5.61
N ALA A 184 2.34 23.10 6.30
CA ALA A 184 2.93 23.27 7.62
C ALA A 184 4.35 23.84 7.55
N LEU A 185 5.10 23.52 6.49
CA LEU A 185 6.46 24.00 6.27
C LEU A 185 6.51 25.42 5.70
N PHE A 186 5.60 25.76 4.79
CA PHE A 186 5.58 27.04 4.07
C PHE A 186 4.27 27.78 4.31
N PRO A 187 4.18 28.56 5.41
CA PRO A 187 2.96 29.25 5.73
C PRO A 187 2.67 30.48 4.84
N PRO A 188 1.38 30.82 4.62
CA PRO A 188 0.91 32.13 4.19
C PRO A 188 1.64 33.26 4.88
N GLY A 189 2.04 34.25 4.09
CA GLY A 189 2.75 35.44 4.55
C GLY A 189 4.16 35.54 3.98
N GLY A 190 4.74 36.73 4.09
CA GLY A 190 6.05 37.03 3.50
C GLY A 190 5.95 37.21 1.99
N ALA A 191 6.80 36.51 1.23
CA ALA A 191 6.88 36.63 -0.23
C ALA A 191 5.70 35.95 -0.99
N PHE A 192 4.91 35.12 -0.30
CA PHE A 192 3.80 34.36 -0.89
C PHE A 192 2.55 34.48 -0.01
N GLU A 193 1.49 35.09 -0.53
CA GLU A 193 0.28 35.39 0.26
C GLU A 193 -0.44 34.14 0.75
N LEU A 194 -0.52 33.06 -0.05
CA LEU A 194 -1.14 31.79 0.36
C LEU A 194 -0.11 30.71 0.72
N GLY A 195 1.19 31.02 0.62
CA GLY A 195 2.29 30.13 1.01
C GLY A 195 2.39 28.91 0.08
N PHE A 196 2.42 27.69 0.63
CA PHE A 196 2.46 26.46 -0.17
C PHE A 196 1.28 26.32 -1.15
N SER A 197 0.12 26.89 -0.81
CA SER A 197 -1.09 26.79 -1.64
C SER A 197 -0.94 27.45 -3.00
N ASP A 198 -0.09 28.47 -3.13
CA ASP A 198 0.18 29.16 -4.41
C ASP A 198 0.78 28.22 -5.47
N PHE A 199 1.55 27.21 -5.05
CA PHE A 199 2.25 26.28 -5.95
C PHE A 199 1.81 24.82 -5.77
N ARG A 200 0.71 24.57 -5.06
CA ARG A 200 0.33 23.21 -4.63
C ARG A 200 0.28 22.22 -5.80
N GLU A 201 -0.41 22.57 -6.88
CA GLU A 201 -0.58 21.65 -8.02
C GLU A 201 0.75 21.33 -8.70
N GLU A 202 1.61 22.33 -8.89
CA GLU A 202 2.92 22.20 -9.49
C GLU A 202 3.88 21.39 -8.61
N CYS A 203 3.90 21.67 -7.30
CA CYS A 203 4.67 20.92 -6.32
C CYS A 203 4.28 19.45 -6.28
N LEU A 204 2.97 19.16 -6.33
CA LEU A 204 2.48 17.78 -6.39
C LEU A 204 2.80 17.11 -7.73
N ALA A 205 2.78 17.85 -8.84
CA ALA A 205 3.18 17.33 -10.14
C ALA A 205 4.68 16.95 -10.17
N ASP A 206 5.54 17.76 -9.58
CA ASP A 206 6.96 17.45 -9.45
C ASP A 206 7.21 16.32 -8.45
N ALA A 207 6.49 16.26 -7.33
CA ALA A 207 6.54 15.12 -6.42
C ALA A 207 6.17 13.82 -7.14
N ARG A 208 5.15 13.83 -8.02
CA ARG A 208 4.81 12.66 -8.87
C ARG A 208 6.00 12.24 -9.76
N LYS A 209 6.71 13.20 -10.38
CA LYS A 209 7.90 12.91 -11.19
C LYS A 209 9.03 12.31 -10.35
N MET A 210 9.28 12.85 -9.15
CA MET A 210 10.27 12.30 -8.22
C MET A 210 9.94 10.86 -7.84
N PHE A 211 8.67 10.56 -7.53
CA PHE A 211 8.20 9.19 -7.27
C PHE A 211 8.29 8.28 -8.50
N ALA A 212 8.12 8.84 -9.71
CA ALA A 212 8.28 8.11 -10.96
C ALA A 212 9.72 7.65 -11.18
N ALA A 213 10.69 8.52 -10.88
CA ALA A 213 12.11 8.27 -11.06
C ALA A 213 12.69 7.25 -10.06
N GLN A 214 12.01 7.01 -8.94
CA GLN A 214 12.46 6.05 -7.93
C GLN A 214 12.28 4.60 -8.39
N ASP A 215 13.22 3.74 -7.99
CA ASP A 215 13.05 2.29 -8.09
C ASP A 215 11.92 1.78 -7.17
N PRO A 216 11.38 0.56 -7.41
CA PRO A 216 10.24 0.06 -6.64
C PRO A 216 10.47 -0.05 -5.13
N VAL A 217 11.71 -0.31 -4.67
CA VAL A 217 12.04 -0.49 -3.25
C VAL A 217 12.16 0.87 -2.58
N SER A 218 12.82 1.83 -3.21
CA SER A 218 12.88 3.21 -2.70
C SER A 218 11.49 3.84 -2.64
N ARG A 219 10.66 3.60 -3.66
CA ARG A 219 9.25 4.04 -3.66
C ARG A 219 8.46 3.41 -2.51
N LEU A 220 8.72 2.14 -2.21
CA LEU A 220 8.15 1.46 -1.04
C LEU A 220 8.53 2.18 0.26
N GLY A 221 9.82 2.44 0.45
CA GLY A 221 10.31 3.21 1.59
C GLY A 221 9.60 4.56 1.72
N CYS A 222 9.52 5.33 0.64
CA CYS A 222 8.86 6.65 0.63
C CYS A 222 7.38 6.58 1.03
N ARG A 223 6.63 5.60 0.54
CA ARG A 223 5.22 5.42 0.90
C ARG A 223 5.05 5.07 2.37
N VAL A 224 5.84 4.14 2.88
CA VAL A 224 5.84 3.77 4.29
C VAL A 224 6.16 4.99 5.15
N MET A 225 7.17 5.78 4.77
CA MET A 225 7.52 7.02 5.47
C MET A 225 6.38 8.03 5.49
N ILE A 226 5.72 8.30 4.35
CA ILE A 226 4.58 9.21 4.28
C ILE A 226 3.42 8.72 5.14
N ARG A 227 3.08 7.42 5.07
CA ARG A 227 1.96 6.84 5.83
C ARG A 227 2.24 6.80 7.33
N ALA A 228 3.46 6.43 7.74
CA ALA A 228 3.86 6.48 9.13
C ALA A 228 3.81 7.91 9.69
N LEU A 229 4.22 8.91 8.89
CA LEU A 229 4.09 10.32 9.28
C LEU A 229 2.61 10.77 9.34
N ASP A 230 1.75 10.33 8.41
CA ASP A 230 0.31 10.62 8.45
C ASP A 230 -0.38 10.02 9.69
N LEU A 231 0.10 8.85 10.15
CA LEU A 231 -0.41 8.19 11.35
C LEU A 231 0.29 8.66 12.64
N SER A 232 1.34 9.48 12.55
CA SER A 232 2.10 9.95 13.72
C SER A 232 1.25 10.59 14.82
N PRO A 233 0.14 11.32 14.56
CA PRO A 233 -0.69 11.85 15.65
C PRO A 233 -1.37 10.77 16.49
N MET A 234 -1.62 9.58 15.93
CA MET A 234 -2.20 8.46 16.68
C MET A 234 -1.26 7.95 17.76
N TYR A 235 0.04 7.95 17.50
CA TYR A 235 1.04 7.39 18.42
C TYR A 235 1.71 8.45 19.29
N ILE A 236 1.86 9.69 18.79
CA ILE A 236 2.54 10.78 19.51
C ILE A 236 1.57 11.63 20.32
N LEU A 237 0.37 11.88 19.80
CA LEU A 237 -0.66 12.68 20.47
C LEU A 237 -1.79 11.83 21.05
N PHE A 238 -1.74 10.50 20.89
CA PHE A 238 -2.78 9.55 21.31
C PHE A 238 -4.18 9.95 20.82
N ARG A 239 -4.26 10.50 19.61
CA ARG A 239 -5.51 10.98 18.99
C ARG A 239 -5.84 10.11 17.78
N PRO A 240 -7.06 9.57 17.63
CA PRO A 240 -7.44 8.73 16.50
C PRO A 240 -7.71 9.56 15.23
N VAL A 241 -6.77 10.42 14.85
CA VAL A 241 -6.85 11.35 13.73
C VAL A 241 -5.54 11.31 12.96
N THR A 242 -5.60 11.42 11.63
CA THR A 242 -4.42 11.48 10.77
C THR A 242 -3.88 12.91 10.64
N LEU A 243 -2.59 13.05 10.30
CA LEU A 243 -1.92 14.34 10.16
C LEU A 243 -2.63 15.22 9.13
N ARG A 244 -3.05 14.64 7.99
CA ARG A 244 -3.77 15.38 6.94
C ARG A 244 -5.12 15.96 7.38
N ARG A 245 -5.72 15.43 8.45
CA ARG A 245 -7.01 15.90 9.00
C ARG A 245 -6.85 16.89 10.16
N LEU A 246 -5.63 17.12 10.64
CA LEU A 246 -5.39 18.06 11.72
C LEU A 246 -5.38 19.51 11.21
N PRO A 247 -5.86 20.47 12.03
CA PRO A 247 -5.67 21.88 11.74
C PRO A 247 -4.18 22.23 11.73
N ARG A 248 -3.83 23.25 10.95
CA ARG A 248 -2.45 23.64 10.67
C ARG A 248 -1.57 23.82 11.90
N GLU A 249 -2.03 24.56 12.90
CA GLU A 249 -1.28 24.79 14.14
C GLU A 249 -0.88 23.47 14.82
N ARG A 250 -1.80 22.50 14.85
CA ARG A 250 -1.53 21.18 15.42
C ARG A 250 -0.64 20.32 14.53
N ARG A 251 -0.71 20.48 13.20
CA ARG A 251 0.25 19.84 12.28
C ARG A 251 1.68 20.29 12.62
N ILE A 252 1.90 21.59 12.78
CA ILE A 252 3.23 22.16 13.14
C ILE A 252 3.73 21.58 14.46
N VAL A 253 2.91 21.61 15.51
CA VAL A 253 3.28 21.03 16.83
C VAL A 253 3.60 19.54 16.73
N THR A 254 2.84 18.79 15.93
CA THR A 254 3.10 17.35 15.72
C THR A 254 4.44 17.14 15.04
N LEU A 255 4.72 17.87 13.95
CA LEU A 255 5.97 17.76 13.20
C LEU A 255 7.17 18.16 14.07
N GLN A 256 7.06 19.20 14.89
CA GLN A 256 8.10 19.59 15.85
C GLN A 256 8.37 18.49 16.90
N LYS A 257 7.34 17.80 17.37
CA LYS A 257 7.50 16.66 18.29
C LYS A 257 8.17 15.46 17.61
N VAL A 258 7.84 15.18 16.35
CA VAL A 258 8.52 14.15 15.55
C VAL A 258 10.00 14.52 15.34
N GLU A 259 10.29 15.79 15.09
CA GLU A 259 11.63 16.32 14.86
C GLU A 259 12.55 16.25 16.09
N SER A 260 11.96 16.45 17.28
CA SER A 260 12.63 16.36 18.59
C SER A 260 12.50 14.98 19.24
N HIS A 261 11.95 13.98 18.53
CA HIS A 261 11.77 12.64 19.06
C HIS A 261 13.13 11.99 19.38
N TRP A 262 13.20 11.24 20.49
CA TRP A 262 14.46 10.67 20.97
C TRP A 262 15.05 9.59 20.05
N LEU A 263 14.21 8.87 19.29
CA LEU A 263 14.63 7.89 18.28
C LEU A 263 15.14 8.56 16.99
N PRO A 264 16.40 8.32 16.56
CA PRO A 264 16.96 8.88 15.32
C PRO A 264 16.18 8.48 14.06
N GLU A 265 15.64 7.27 14.00
CA GLU A 265 14.91 6.73 12.85
C GLU A 265 13.62 7.51 12.60
N VAL A 266 12.93 7.91 13.67
CA VAL A 266 11.71 8.73 13.62
C VAL A 266 12.03 10.12 13.07
N ARG A 267 13.17 10.69 13.46
CA ARG A 267 13.64 11.98 12.95
C ARG A 267 14.03 11.89 11.47
N LEU A 268 14.75 10.83 11.08
CA LEU A 268 15.17 10.59 9.70
C LEU A 268 13.96 10.49 8.76
N LEU A 269 12.89 9.82 9.22
CA LEU A 269 11.63 9.71 8.50
C LEU A 269 11.02 11.09 8.19
N LEU A 270 10.99 11.98 9.19
CA LEU A 270 10.52 13.35 8.97
C LEU A 270 11.41 14.10 7.97
N PHE A 271 12.74 14.01 8.09
CA PHE A 271 13.66 14.69 7.16
C PHE A 271 13.46 14.22 5.72
N ALA A 272 13.34 12.91 5.50
CA ALA A 272 13.10 12.35 4.18
C ALA A 272 11.80 12.90 3.55
N VAL A 273 10.70 12.95 4.33
CA VAL A 273 9.43 13.48 3.82
C VAL A 273 9.45 15.00 3.67
N LYS A 274 10.15 15.75 4.54
CA LYS A 274 10.37 17.19 4.38
C LYS A 274 11.06 17.49 3.05
N ILE A 275 12.11 16.74 2.70
CA ILE A 275 12.80 16.91 1.40
C ILE A 275 11.83 16.69 0.23
N LEU A 276 11.00 15.65 0.29
CA LEU A 276 10.00 15.36 -0.75
C LEU A 276 8.96 16.47 -0.90
N ALA A 277 8.59 17.15 0.18
CA ALA A 277 7.62 18.25 0.14
C ALA A 277 8.27 19.62 -0.19
N ALA A 278 9.50 19.85 0.26
CA ALA A 278 10.21 21.13 0.15
C ALA A 278 10.93 21.29 -1.19
N LEU A 279 11.54 20.24 -1.72
CA LEU A 279 12.31 20.33 -2.96
C LEU A 279 11.45 20.80 -4.15
N PRO A 280 10.21 20.30 -4.36
CA PRO A 280 9.34 20.80 -5.43
C PRO A 280 8.99 22.29 -5.30
N PHE A 281 8.88 22.79 -4.07
CA PHE A 281 8.62 24.20 -3.80
C PHE A 281 9.81 25.07 -4.19
N PHE A 282 11.03 24.68 -3.83
CA PHE A 282 12.25 25.40 -4.20
C PHE A 282 12.67 25.24 -5.67
N ASN A 283 12.14 24.25 -6.39
CA ASN A 283 12.29 24.17 -7.85
C ASN A 283 11.57 25.31 -8.59
N ARG A 284 10.66 26.04 -7.92
CA ARG A 284 9.98 27.20 -8.50
C ARG A 284 10.93 28.39 -8.49
N GLU A 285 11.13 29.04 -9.64
CA GLU A 285 12.02 30.20 -9.74
C GLU A 285 11.58 31.37 -8.86
N SER A 286 10.28 31.57 -8.67
CA SER A 286 9.72 32.59 -7.78
C SER A 286 10.11 32.32 -6.33
N ALA A 287 9.95 31.08 -5.87
CA ALA A 287 10.34 30.63 -4.53
C ALA A 287 11.86 30.69 -4.31
N ALA A 288 12.64 30.23 -5.29
CA ALA A 288 14.10 30.29 -5.26
C ALA A 288 14.59 31.74 -5.15
N ARG A 289 14.07 32.64 -5.98
CA ARG A 289 14.41 34.08 -5.94
C ARG A 289 14.04 34.73 -4.61
N ALA A 290 12.89 34.38 -4.03
CA ALA A 290 12.45 34.92 -2.75
C ALA A 290 13.40 34.59 -1.58
N VAL A 291 14.17 33.51 -1.66
CA VAL A 291 15.20 33.15 -0.68
C VAL A 291 16.63 33.49 -1.11
N GLY A 292 16.78 34.26 -2.20
CA GLY A 292 18.08 34.71 -2.71
C GLY A 292 18.84 33.66 -3.53
N PHE A 293 18.20 32.55 -3.93
CA PHE A 293 18.79 31.55 -4.79
C PHE A 293 18.58 31.95 -6.26
N ILE A 294 19.62 32.49 -6.89
CA ILE A 294 19.64 32.79 -8.32
C ILE A 294 20.17 31.55 -9.02
N ARG A 295 19.32 30.93 -9.85
CA ARG A 295 19.73 29.82 -10.70
C ARG A 295 20.54 30.40 -11.85
N GLU A 296 21.84 30.08 -11.94
CA GLU A 296 22.66 30.49 -13.08
C GLU A 296 22.04 29.90 -14.36
N GLU A 297 21.60 30.78 -15.25
CA GLU A 297 21.10 30.42 -16.58
C GLU A 297 22.26 29.88 -17.42
N GLY A 298 22.44 28.55 -17.44
CA GLY A 298 23.47 27.96 -18.29
C GLY A 298 23.86 26.53 -17.94
N CYS A 299 22.98 25.57 -18.20
CA CYS A 299 23.31 24.18 -18.56
C CYS A 299 22.02 23.52 -19.06
N GLU A 300 21.66 23.83 -20.31
CA GLU A 300 20.81 22.96 -21.13
C GLU A 300 21.62 21.77 -21.65
#